data_AF-W6ZVA1-F1
#
_entry.id   AF-W6ZVA1-F1
#
_cell.length_a   1.000
_cell.length_b   1.000
_cell.length_c   1.000
_cell.angle_alpha   90.00
_cell.angle_beta   90.00
_cell.angle_gamma   90.00
#
_symmetry.space_group_name_H-M   'P 1'
#
loop_
_entity.id
_entity.type
_entity.pdbx_description
1 polymer ?
#
loop_
_entity_poly.entity_id
_entity_poly.type
_entity_poly.pdbx_seq_one_letter_code
_entity_poly.pdbx_strand_id
1 'polypeptide(L)'
;MPPSSRIPPLLQPYIQLPREDSLILLTSTLGASANWLLLRFLCDALSTVTAQDGGEEGHNVVLVSWMRQYEFWKQESRKSAGLDLERLRKEGRFAFVDGLGAGANTPGNGISGIDARANRQAKPQVTGLNRIQVQRGPQTLPARGPLGGIAPVRGPPVAAVAAAAPTQSPATVPTTSEAADAGSSTPGHYVLKTLDLSEIKTTISSAVSALNPSAVQRKTLLIFDNPDLLLALNPSITPSDFTSLTLALHTIPTVSPVLTHIQSDNPLLNLSTPPQPLELAHHNLLVKFAHMSRRILGVRILDTGVARDVSGVIRITEQKHEWSDLDLNENEPKESGDNRRGKEFLYQVKGDGSVRVFERGAGGEA
;
A
#
# COMPACT_ATOMS: atom_id res chain seq x y z
N MET A 1 3.40 -30.30 -17.44
CA MET A 1 3.93 -28.93 -17.27
C MET A 1 4.82 -28.95 -16.05
N PRO A 2 6.05 -28.39 -16.11
CA PRO A 2 6.82 -28.21 -14.88
C PRO A 2 5.99 -27.35 -13.93
N PRO A 3 6.05 -27.59 -12.60
CA PRO A 3 5.29 -26.79 -11.66
C PRO A 3 5.69 -25.33 -11.87
N SER A 4 4.75 -24.52 -12.35
CA SER A 4 4.90 -23.07 -12.40
C SER A 4 5.30 -22.64 -10.99
N SER A 5 6.57 -22.32 -10.77
CA SER A 5 7.00 -21.75 -9.50
C SER A 5 6.11 -20.54 -9.23
N ARG A 6 5.55 -20.44 -8.02
CA ARG A 6 4.66 -19.33 -7.63
C ARG A 6 5.36 -17.98 -7.82
N ILE A 7 6.69 -18.00 -7.82
CA ILE A 7 7.57 -16.88 -8.06
C ILE A 7 8.19 -17.04 -9.47
N PRO A 8 8.09 -16.03 -10.35
CA PRO A 8 8.74 -16.07 -11.66
C PRO A 8 10.27 -16.26 -11.53
N PRO A 9 10.92 -17.13 -12.34
CA PRO A 9 12.35 -17.46 -12.17
C PRO A 9 13.29 -16.25 -12.21
N LEU A 10 13.05 -15.30 -13.12
CA LEU A 10 13.84 -14.06 -13.23
C LEU A 10 13.73 -13.17 -11.99
N LEU A 11 12.67 -13.34 -11.21
CA LEU A 11 12.39 -12.53 -10.03
C LEU A 11 12.80 -13.23 -8.72
N GLN A 12 12.98 -14.55 -8.75
CA GLN A 12 13.38 -15.37 -7.60
C GLN A 12 14.55 -14.79 -6.80
N PRO A 13 15.70 -14.41 -7.40
CA PRO A 13 16.83 -13.89 -6.61
C PRO A 13 16.55 -12.53 -5.94
N TYR A 14 15.53 -11.79 -6.42
CA TYR A 14 15.17 -10.47 -5.90
C TYR A 14 14.03 -10.49 -4.88
N ILE A 15 13.33 -11.62 -4.75
CA ILE A 15 12.29 -11.82 -3.74
C ILE A 15 12.85 -12.52 -2.50
N GLN A 16 13.88 -13.35 -2.67
CA GLN A 16 14.55 -14.01 -1.55
C GLN A 16 14.94 -12.98 -0.49
N LEU A 17 14.43 -13.22 0.72
CA LEU A 17 14.66 -12.38 1.87
C LEU A 17 16.12 -12.56 2.32
N PRO A 18 16.89 -11.47 2.44
CA PRO A 18 18.24 -11.56 2.99
C PRO A 18 18.19 -12.00 4.47
N ARG A 19 19.23 -12.71 4.90
CA ARG A 19 19.39 -13.11 6.31
C ARG A 19 19.77 -11.95 7.23
N GLU A 20 20.31 -10.88 6.65
CA GLU A 20 20.74 -9.68 7.34
C GLU A 20 19.57 -8.72 7.57
N ASP A 21 19.64 -8.03 8.70
CA ASP A 21 18.79 -6.91 9.07
C ASP A 21 18.82 -5.84 7.96
N SER A 22 17.75 -5.79 7.18
CA SER A 22 17.68 -4.96 5.99
C SER A 22 16.29 -4.38 5.77
N LEU A 23 16.28 -3.20 5.15
CA LEU A 23 15.08 -2.55 4.67
C LEU A 23 14.95 -2.77 3.16
N ILE A 24 13.75 -3.11 2.73
CA ILE A 24 13.39 -3.30 1.32
C ILE A 24 12.27 -2.32 1.00
N LEU A 25 12.42 -1.55 -0.06
CA LEU A 25 11.42 -0.61 -0.54
C LEU A 25 10.75 -1.15 -1.81
N LEU A 26 9.43 -1.27 -1.77
CA LEU A 26 8.60 -1.43 -2.96
C LEU A 26 7.98 -0.09 -3.32
N THR A 27 8.09 0.28 -4.59
CA THR A 27 7.38 1.44 -5.10
C THR A 27 6.41 1.03 -6.20
N SER A 28 5.27 1.68 -6.25
CA SER A 28 4.28 1.45 -7.29
C SER A 28 3.71 2.76 -7.81
N THR A 29 2.94 2.70 -8.89
CA THR A 29 2.16 3.84 -9.39
C THR A 29 0.68 3.45 -9.41
N LEU A 30 -0.22 4.42 -9.48
CA LEU A 30 -1.65 4.19 -9.57
C LEU A 30 -2.02 3.26 -10.74
N GLY A 31 -1.30 3.38 -11.86
CA GLY A 31 -1.49 2.52 -13.04
C GLY A 31 -0.83 1.15 -12.95
N ALA A 32 0.07 0.93 -11.98
CA ALA A 32 0.84 -0.30 -11.82
C ALA A 32 0.95 -0.69 -10.35
N SER A 33 0.04 -1.53 -9.87
CA SER A 33 0.01 -1.98 -8.47
C SER A 33 1.16 -2.93 -8.12
N ALA A 34 1.74 -2.78 -6.92
CA ALA A 34 2.73 -3.71 -6.35
C ALA A 34 2.12 -4.88 -5.55
N ASN A 35 0.78 -5.04 -5.49
CA ASN A 35 0.14 -6.10 -4.70
C ASN A 35 0.63 -7.49 -5.10
N TRP A 36 0.75 -7.75 -6.42
CA TRP A 36 1.23 -9.04 -6.93
C TRP A 36 2.65 -9.35 -6.44
N LEU A 37 3.49 -8.32 -6.27
CA LEU A 37 4.87 -8.45 -5.81
C LEU A 37 4.93 -8.69 -4.30
N LEU A 38 4.11 -7.96 -3.52
CA LEU A 38 3.90 -8.21 -2.08
C LEU A 38 3.47 -9.66 -1.83
N LEU A 39 2.56 -10.19 -2.65
CA LEU A 39 2.13 -11.59 -2.58
C LEU A 39 3.27 -12.58 -2.86
N ARG A 40 4.27 -12.21 -3.66
CA ARG A 40 5.46 -13.06 -3.88
C ARG A 40 6.42 -13.01 -2.70
N PHE A 41 6.61 -11.87 -2.05
CA PHE A 41 7.32 -11.81 -0.77
C PHE A 41 6.60 -12.63 0.30
N LEU A 42 5.26 -12.59 0.36
CA LEU A 42 4.47 -13.46 1.23
C LEU A 42 4.66 -14.95 0.89
N CYS A 43 4.68 -15.31 -0.40
CA CYS A 43 5.00 -16.68 -0.83
C CYS A 43 6.34 -17.14 -0.29
N ASP A 44 7.39 -16.37 -0.54
CA ASP A 44 8.76 -16.72 -0.17
C ASP A 44 8.90 -16.83 1.35
N ALA A 45 8.42 -15.82 2.08
CA ALA A 45 8.44 -15.79 3.54
C ALA A 45 7.71 -16.98 4.18
N LEU A 46 6.49 -17.28 3.71
CA LEU A 46 5.61 -18.27 4.36
C LEU A 46 5.77 -19.68 3.77
N SER A 47 6.60 -19.86 2.75
CA SER A 47 6.87 -21.17 2.16
C SER A 47 7.42 -22.15 3.19
N THR A 48 6.89 -23.36 3.17
CA THR A 48 7.38 -24.51 3.96
C THR A 48 8.22 -25.46 3.12
N VAL A 49 8.29 -25.24 1.80
CA VAL A 49 8.96 -26.11 0.84
C VAL A 49 10.47 -26.11 1.05
N THR A 50 11.06 -24.97 1.41
CA THR A 50 12.48 -24.88 1.75
C THR A 50 12.85 -25.73 2.95
N ALA A 51 11.95 -25.88 3.93
CA ALA A 51 12.19 -26.67 5.13
C ALA A 51 12.20 -28.20 4.88
N GLN A 52 11.52 -28.70 3.83
CA GLN A 52 11.47 -30.13 3.50
C GLN A 52 12.74 -30.63 2.78
N ASP A 53 13.45 -29.74 2.08
CA ASP A 53 14.64 -30.09 1.30
C ASP A 53 15.95 -29.86 2.09
N GLY A 54 15.86 -29.79 3.43
CA GLY A 54 16.98 -29.42 4.31
C GLY A 54 17.41 -27.94 4.20
N GLY A 55 16.64 -27.12 3.49
CA GLY A 55 16.82 -25.68 3.41
C GLY A 55 16.26 -24.96 4.64
N GLU A 56 16.59 -23.67 4.73
CA GLU A 56 16.22 -22.86 5.89
C GLU A 56 14.71 -22.68 6.04
N GLU A 57 14.29 -22.60 7.31
CA GLU A 57 12.90 -22.38 7.66
C GLU A 57 12.49 -20.94 7.28
N GLY A 58 11.30 -20.80 6.69
CA GLY A 58 10.77 -19.51 6.30
C GLY A 58 10.57 -18.54 7.47
N HIS A 59 10.06 -17.36 7.17
CA HIS A 59 9.80 -16.31 8.15
C HIS A 59 8.37 -16.44 8.73
N ASN A 60 8.17 -15.86 9.90
CA ASN A 60 6.86 -15.38 10.32
C ASN A 60 6.58 -14.04 9.61
N VAL A 61 5.33 -13.62 9.50
CA VAL A 61 4.99 -12.36 8.84
C VAL A 61 4.02 -11.54 9.67
N VAL A 62 4.32 -10.26 9.85
CA VAL A 62 3.35 -9.23 10.26
C VAL A 62 3.09 -8.33 9.06
N LEU A 63 1.84 -8.31 8.58
CA LEU A 63 1.40 -7.40 7.52
C LEU A 63 0.56 -6.28 8.13
N VAL A 64 1.05 -5.06 8.01
CA VAL A 64 0.35 -3.83 8.43
C VAL A 64 -0.11 -3.10 7.16
N SER A 65 -1.41 -2.84 7.03
CA SER A 65 -1.93 -2.14 5.85
C SER A 65 -2.84 -0.98 6.25
N TRP A 66 -2.58 0.19 5.64
CA TRP A 66 -3.42 1.39 5.78
C TRP A 66 -4.35 1.60 4.59
N MET A 67 -4.25 0.76 3.57
CA MET A 67 -5.04 0.91 2.34
C MET A 67 -6.02 -0.26 2.12
N ARG A 68 -5.75 -1.45 2.66
CA ARG A 68 -6.49 -2.68 2.33
C ARG A 68 -6.81 -3.50 3.56
N GLN A 69 -8.00 -4.10 3.56
CA GLN A 69 -8.46 -4.98 4.63
C GLN A 69 -7.84 -6.38 4.55
N TYR A 70 -7.89 -7.13 5.65
CA TYR A 70 -7.43 -8.52 5.72
C TYR A 70 -8.04 -9.42 4.63
N GLU A 71 -9.34 -9.26 4.36
CA GLU A 71 -10.06 -10.12 3.41
C GLU A 71 -9.52 -9.99 1.98
N PHE A 72 -9.04 -8.79 1.60
CA PHE A 72 -8.35 -8.59 0.33
C PHE A 72 -7.08 -9.46 0.25
N TRP A 73 -6.21 -9.38 1.26
CA TRP A 73 -4.96 -10.12 1.29
C TRP A 73 -5.18 -11.63 1.35
N LYS A 74 -6.20 -12.09 2.09
CA LYS A 74 -6.60 -13.49 2.17
C LYS A 74 -7.06 -14.03 0.82
N GLN A 75 -7.91 -13.31 0.11
CA GLN A 75 -8.40 -13.73 -1.22
C GLN A 75 -7.28 -13.73 -2.26
N GLU A 76 -6.48 -12.66 -2.32
CA GLU A 76 -5.40 -12.53 -3.30
C GLU A 76 -4.25 -13.51 -3.05
N SER A 77 -3.94 -13.81 -1.78
CA SER A 77 -2.94 -14.83 -1.42
C SER A 77 -3.40 -16.25 -1.76
N ARG A 78 -4.70 -16.53 -1.61
CA ARG A 78 -5.24 -17.83 -2.05
C ARG A 78 -5.19 -17.97 -3.56
N LYS A 79 -5.59 -16.92 -4.28
CA LYS A 79 -5.68 -16.89 -5.74
C LYS A 79 -4.31 -16.94 -6.42
N SER A 80 -3.44 -15.99 -6.10
CA SER A 80 -2.15 -15.82 -6.81
C SER A 80 -1.07 -16.77 -6.32
N ALA A 81 -1.14 -17.15 -5.06
CA ALA A 81 -0.04 -17.72 -4.30
C ALA A 81 -0.40 -19.07 -3.68
N GLY A 82 -1.66 -19.51 -3.73
CA GLY A 82 -2.10 -20.76 -3.08
C GLY A 82 -1.79 -20.80 -1.58
N LEU A 83 -1.73 -19.63 -0.93
CA LEU A 83 -1.50 -19.51 0.51
C LEU A 83 -2.83 -19.39 1.23
N ASP A 84 -2.97 -20.17 2.30
CA ASP A 84 -4.09 -20.05 3.23
C ASP A 84 -3.65 -19.22 4.44
N LEU A 85 -3.88 -17.90 4.38
CA LEU A 85 -3.53 -16.99 5.47
C LEU A 85 -4.32 -17.29 6.75
N GLU A 86 -5.52 -17.84 6.64
CA GLU A 86 -6.35 -18.18 7.81
C GLU A 86 -5.73 -19.35 8.58
N ARG A 87 -5.25 -20.36 7.86
CA ARG A 87 -4.47 -21.46 8.44
C ARG A 87 -3.16 -20.96 9.05
N LEU A 88 -2.38 -20.16 8.31
CA LEU A 88 -1.09 -19.64 8.77
C LEU A 88 -1.23 -18.74 10.01
N ARG A 89 -2.36 -18.02 10.13
CA ARG A 89 -2.69 -17.23 11.32
C ARG A 89 -2.97 -18.12 12.53
N LYS A 90 -3.75 -19.20 12.36
CA LYS A 90 -4.01 -20.19 13.42
C LYS A 90 -2.74 -20.94 13.86
N GLU A 91 -1.81 -21.15 12.93
CA GLU A 91 -0.49 -21.71 13.18
C GLU A 91 0.49 -20.71 13.86
N GLY A 92 0.09 -19.44 14.02
CA GLY A 92 0.92 -18.39 14.60
C GLY A 92 2.11 -17.98 13.72
N ARG A 93 2.01 -18.16 12.40
CA ARG A 93 3.02 -17.75 11.42
C ARG A 93 2.71 -16.43 10.72
N PHE A 94 1.45 -16.00 10.77
CA PHE A 94 0.99 -14.78 10.12
C PHE A 94 0.14 -13.95 11.07
N ALA A 95 0.39 -12.64 11.13
CA ALA A 95 -0.48 -11.68 11.80
C ALA A 95 -0.80 -10.52 10.85
N PHE A 96 -2.04 -10.02 10.95
CA PHE A 96 -2.50 -8.85 10.22
C PHE A 96 -2.80 -7.71 11.19
N VAL A 97 -2.36 -6.50 10.84
CA VAL A 97 -2.66 -5.27 11.57
C VAL A 97 -3.43 -4.34 10.61
N ASP A 98 -4.71 -4.14 10.90
CA ASP A 98 -5.60 -3.25 10.16
C ASP A 98 -5.38 -1.79 10.61
N GLY A 99 -4.85 -0.97 9.70
CA GLY A 99 -4.70 0.47 9.87
C GLY A 99 -5.74 1.30 9.12
N LEU A 100 -6.60 0.68 8.31
CA LEU A 100 -7.62 1.40 7.52
C LEU A 100 -8.75 1.95 8.41
N GLY A 101 -9.10 1.22 9.47
CA GLY A 101 -10.13 1.63 10.44
C GLY A 101 -9.66 2.61 11.52
N ALA A 102 -8.36 2.92 11.56
CA ALA A 102 -7.78 3.76 12.61
C ALA A 102 -8.33 5.19 12.52
N GLY A 103 -8.90 5.69 13.62
CA GLY A 103 -9.51 7.02 13.71
C GLY A 103 -10.99 7.11 13.32
N ALA A 104 -11.59 6.06 12.73
CA ALA A 104 -13.03 6.04 12.42
C ALA A 104 -13.92 5.88 13.68
N ASN A 105 -13.38 5.23 14.73
CA ASN A 105 -14.11 4.86 15.94
C ASN A 105 -13.82 5.75 17.15
N THR A 106 -13.24 6.93 16.96
CA THR A 106 -13.01 7.88 18.06
C THR A 106 -14.37 8.37 18.60
N PRO A 107 -14.84 7.94 19.79
CA PRO A 107 -16.09 8.41 20.36
C PRO A 107 -15.82 9.80 20.95
N GLY A 108 -15.85 10.83 20.12
CA GLY A 108 -15.41 12.15 20.56
C GLY A 108 -15.29 13.21 19.46
N ASN A 109 -16.25 13.28 18.53
CA ASN A 109 -16.65 14.54 17.89
C ASN A 109 -17.96 14.31 17.13
N GLY A 110 -19.07 14.40 17.87
CA GLY A 110 -20.37 14.54 17.25
C GLY A 110 -20.38 15.82 16.42
N ILE A 111 -20.60 15.70 15.12
CA ILE A 111 -21.05 16.80 14.28
C ILE A 111 -22.50 17.09 14.68
N SER A 112 -22.68 17.75 15.81
CA SER A 112 -23.90 18.49 16.15
C SER A 112 -23.68 19.92 15.68
N GLY A 113 -23.74 20.09 14.36
CA GLY A 113 -23.61 21.37 13.65
C GLY A 113 -24.87 21.68 12.85
N ILE A 114 -26.04 21.37 13.40
CA ILE A 114 -27.33 21.84 12.90
C ILE A 114 -27.97 22.49 14.14
N ASP A 115 -28.41 23.74 14.01
CA ASP A 115 -29.04 24.58 15.04
C ASP A 115 -28.13 25.45 15.93
N ALA A 116 -27.41 26.39 15.30
CA ALA A 116 -27.05 27.65 15.96
C ALA A 116 -26.88 28.79 14.94
N ARG A 117 -27.90 29.03 14.12
CA ARG A 117 -28.02 30.24 13.29
C ARG A 117 -29.24 31.05 13.72
N ALA A 118 -29.23 31.52 14.96
CA ALA A 118 -30.15 32.54 15.42
C ALA A 118 -29.41 33.56 16.28
N ASN A 119 -29.34 34.78 15.73
CA ASN A 119 -29.23 36.04 16.43
C ASN A 119 -27.90 36.38 17.13
N ARG A 120 -26.95 36.94 16.36
CA ARG A 120 -26.11 38.05 16.83
C ARG A 120 -25.88 39.06 15.71
N GLN A 121 -26.70 40.10 15.67
CA GLN A 121 -26.34 41.37 15.04
C GLN A 121 -25.19 41.99 15.83
N ALA A 122 -24.05 42.24 15.18
CA ALA A 122 -23.06 43.19 15.65
C ALA A 122 -22.41 43.88 14.45
N LYS A 123 -22.60 45.21 14.38
CA LYS A 123 -21.94 46.14 13.46
C LYS A 123 -20.42 46.08 13.60
N PRO A 124 -19.62 46.13 12.52
CA PRO A 124 -18.21 46.48 12.62
C PRO A 124 -18.03 48.00 12.49
N GLN A 125 -17.39 48.62 13.49
CA GLN A 125 -16.80 49.96 13.40
C GLN A 125 -15.44 49.90 12.69
N VAL A 126 -15.20 50.91 11.86
CA VAL A 126 -13.99 51.10 11.04
C VAL A 126 -13.06 52.10 11.75
N THR A 127 -11.77 51.76 11.82
CA THR A 127 -10.70 52.76 12.03
C THR A 127 -9.48 52.37 11.17
N GLY A 128 -9.03 53.30 10.32
CA GLY A 128 -7.85 53.20 9.43
C GLY A 128 -6.53 53.14 10.20
N LEU A 129 -5.35 52.95 9.60
CA LEU A 129 -4.81 53.38 8.31
C LEU A 129 -3.69 52.39 7.89
N ASN A 130 -3.57 52.01 6.60
CA ASN A 130 -2.57 52.56 5.67
C ASN A 130 -2.61 51.84 4.31
N ARG A 131 -2.41 52.63 3.26
CA ARG A 131 -2.77 52.38 1.86
C ARG A 131 -1.51 52.06 1.04
N ILE A 132 -1.48 50.92 0.35
CA ILE A 132 -0.74 50.75 -0.91
C ILE A 132 -1.63 49.94 -1.88
N GLN A 133 -2.06 50.60 -2.96
CA GLN A 133 -2.89 50.05 -4.03
C GLN A 133 -1.99 49.29 -5.03
N VAL A 134 -2.31 48.01 -5.27
CA VAL A 134 -1.94 47.31 -6.51
C VAL A 134 -3.23 46.86 -7.19
N GLN A 135 -3.40 47.34 -8.42
CA GLN A 135 -4.64 47.32 -9.19
C GLN A 135 -4.82 45.93 -9.85
N ARG A 136 -5.85 45.18 -9.43
CA ARG A 136 -6.22 43.87 -9.99
C ARG A 136 -7.18 44.10 -11.17
N GLY A 137 -6.76 43.76 -12.39
CA GLY A 137 -7.64 43.67 -13.56
C GLY A 137 -8.55 42.43 -13.49
N PRO A 138 -9.73 42.45 -14.14
CA PRO A 138 -10.68 41.35 -14.08
C PRO A 138 -10.22 40.15 -14.93
N GLN A 139 -10.09 39.00 -14.28
CA GLN A 139 -9.90 37.69 -14.91
C GLN A 139 -11.28 37.19 -15.41
N THR A 140 -11.44 37.04 -16.72
CA THR A 140 -12.61 36.44 -17.35
C THR A 140 -12.39 34.94 -17.51
N LEU A 141 -13.26 34.13 -16.90
CA LEU A 141 -13.32 32.68 -17.09
C LEU A 141 -14.06 32.37 -18.40
N PRO A 142 -13.57 31.49 -19.29
CA PRO A 142 -14.30 31.12 -20.49
C PRO A 142 -15.45 30.16 -20.16
N ALA A 143 -16.64 30.48 -20.69
CA ALA A 143 -17.85 29.68 -20.61
C ALA A 143 -17.77 28.46 -21.55
N ARG A 144 -18.21 27.31 -21.02
CA ARG A 144 -18.36 26.03 -21.71
C ARG A 144 -19.61 26.09 -22.61
N GLY A 145 -19.46 26.02 -23.93
CA GLY A 145 -20.56 25.90 -24.87
C GLY A 145 -20.89 24.43 -25.19
N PRO A 146 -22.17 24.05 -25.38
CA PRO A 146 -22.52 22.75 -25.96
C PRO A 146 -23.35 22.87 -27.26
N LEU A 147 -23.10 21.97 -28.22
CA LEU A 147 -24.06 21.10 -28.93
C LEU A 147 -23.66 20.80 -30.38
N GLY A 148 -23.80 19.52 -30.77
CA GLY A 148 -23.88 19.09 -32.17
C GLY A 148 -23.44 17.65 -32.42
N GLY A 149 -24.35 16.68 -32.28
CA GLY A 149 -24.10 15.28 -32.66
C GLY A 149 -25.37 14.42 -32.59
N ILE A 150 -25.80 13.93 -33.73
CA ILE A 150 -27.12 13.39 -34.07
C ILE A 150 -27.25 11.88 -33.73
N ALA A 151 -28.43 11.43 -33.29
CA ALA A 151 -28.91 10.05 -33.50
C ALA A 151 -30.46 9.99 -33.54
N PRO A 152 -31.09 9.02 -34.26
CA PRO A 152 -32.42 9.21 -34.86
C PRO A 152 -33.60 8.46 -34.20
N VAL A 153 -34.79 9.07 -34.36
CA VAL A 153 -36.14 8.53 -34.67
C VAL A 153 -36.69 7.29 -33.93
N ARG A 154 -37.79 7.49 -33.17
CA ARG A 154 -38.97 6.58 -33.12
C ARG A 154 -40.23 7.21 -32.48
N GLY A 155 -41.32 7.29 -33.26
CA GLY A 155 -42.77 7.10 -32.93
C GLY A 155 -43.49 7.95 -31.85
N PRO A 156 -44.75 8.40 -32.07
CA PRO A 156 -45.54 9.19 -31.11
C PRO A 156 -46.68 8.33 -30.45
N PRO A 157 -47.61 8.86 -29.62
CA PRO A 157 -47.65 8.62 -28.17
C PRO A 157 -48.98 8.03 -27.66
N VAL A 158 -49.04 7.54 -26.41
CA VAL A 158 -50.34 7.42 -25.69
C VAL A 158 -50.17 7.81 -24.21
N ALA A 159 -51.25 8.42 -23.69
CA ALA A 159 -51.38 9.34 -22.58
C ALA A 159 -51.25 8.78 -21.15
N ALA A 160 -50.99 9.73 -20.26
CA ALA A 160 -50.91 9.60 -18.81
C ALA A 160 -52.30 9.46 -18.14
N VAL A 161 -52.34 8.75 -17.01
CA VAL A 161 -53.32 8.98 -15.93
C VAL A 161 -52.59 8.86 -14.59
N ALA A 162 -52.76 9.89 -13.76
CA ALA A 162 -52.29 9.99 -12.38
C ALA A 162 -53.39 9.57 -11.40
N ALA A 163 -53.02 8.89 -10.30
CA ALA A 163 -53.72 8.91 -9.00
C ALA A 163 -52.88 8.08 -8.00
N ALA A 164 -52.28 8.70 -6.99
CA ALA A 164 -52.79 8.85 -5.62
C ALA A 164 -52.45 7.65 -4.70
N ALA A 165 -51.53 7.89 -3.76
CA ALA A 165 -51.33 7.12 -2.52
C ALA A 165 -52.39 7.54 -1.47
N PRO A 166 -52.43 7.05 -0.20
CA PRO A 166 -51.70 5.96 0.47
C PRO A 166 -52.61 5.06 1.36
N THR A 167 -52.10 3.93 1.88
CA THR A 167 -52.21 3.43 3.28
C THR A 167 -51.95 1.91 3.36
N GLN A 168 -50.98 1.50 4.19
CA GLN A 168 -51.10 0.41 5.19
C GLN A 168 -49.76 0.17 5.91
N SER A 169 -49.85 0.07 7.23
CA SER A 169 -48.79 -0.30 8.19
C SER A 169 -48.58 -1.84 8.24
N PRO A 170 -47.88 -2.39 9.25
CA PRO A 170 -46.48 -2.79 9.25
C PRO A 170 -46.30 -4.33 9.15
N ALA A 171 -45.17 -4.80 8.61
CA ALA A 171 -44.76 -6.21 8.74
C ALA A 171 -43.25 -6.33 8.98
N THR A 172 -42.95 -6.56 10.25
CA THR A 172 -41.84 -7.26 10.90
C THR A 172 -40.75 -7.85 9.99
N VAL A 173 -39.55 -7.26 10.06
CA VAL A 173 -38.28 -7.87 9.63
C VAL A 173 -37.56 -8.37 10.88
N PRO A 174 -37.04 -9.61 10.92
CA PRO A 174 -36.32 -10.10 12.08
C PRO A 174 -34.98 -9.39 12.21
N THR A 175 -34.89 -8.53 13.22
CA THR A 175 -33.66 -7.94 13.73
C THR A 175 -32.79 -9.07 14.27
N THR A 176 -31.72 -9.42 13.55
CA THR A 176 -30.60 -10.12 14.18
C THR A 176 -29.79 -9.04 14.86
N SER A 177 -30.02 -8.90 16.16
CA SER A 177 -29.32 -7.98 17.04
C SER A 177 -27.86 -8.38 17.12
N GLU A 178 -27.00 -7.76 16.32
CA GLU A 178 -25.55 -7.81 16.55
C GLU A 178 -25.26 -6.88 17.73
N ALA A 179 -25.33 -7.47 18.92
CA ALA A 179 -24.91 -6.84 20.15
C ALA A 179 -23.45 -6.43 20.00
N ALA A 180 -23.17 -5.16 20.27
CA ALA A 180 -21.85 -4.64 20.51
C ALA A 180 -21.17 -5.48 21.60
N ASP A 181 -20.24 -6.34 21.19
CA ASP A 181 -19.43 -7.13 22.11
C ASP A 181 -18.02 -6.55 22.19
N ALA A 182 -17.59 -6.37 23.42
CA ALA A 182 -16.29 -5.85 23.76
C ALA A 182 -15.25 -6.97 23.63
N GLY A 183 -14.28 -6.81 22.72
CA GLY A 183 -12.96 -7.43 22.85
C GLY A 183 -12.82 -8.91 22.47
N SER A 184 -13.33 -9.34 21.31
CA SER A 184 -12.88 -10.60 20.70
C SER A 184 -11.69 -10.35 19.75
N SER A 185 -10.49 -10.19 20.29
CA SER A 185 -9.28 -10.20 19.45
C SER A 185 -9.15 -11.58 18.84
N THR A 186 -9.49 -11.70 17.55
CA THR A 186 -9.30 -12.97 16.86
C THR A 186 -7.78 -13.19 16.75
N PRO A 187 -7.20 -14.31 17.24
CA PRO A 187 -5.75 -14.47 17.33
C PRO A 187 -5.04 -14.13 16.01
N GLY A 188 -4.00 -13.29 16.04
CA GLY A 188 -3.28 -12.87 14.83
C GLY A 188 -4.00 -11.86 13.94
N HIS A 189 -5.12 -11.25 14.39
CA HIS A 189 -5.75 -10.10 13.73
C HIS A 189 -5.87 -8.95 14.73
N TYR A 190 -5.19 -7.86 14.42
CA TYR A 190 -5.11 -6.65 15.23
C TYR A 190 -5.74 -5.49 14.45
N VAL A 191 -6.39 -4.58 15.17
CA VAL A 191 -7.00 -3.38 14.59
C VAL A 191 -6.46 -2.18 15.35
N LEU A 192 -5.90 -1.22 14.62
CA LEU A 192 -5.45 0.05 15.17
C LEU A 192 -6.68 0.90 15.50
N LYS A 193 -6.75 1.41 16.74
CA LYS A 193 -7.87 2.26 17.21
C LYS A 193 -7.59 3.71 16.89
N THR A 194 -6.35 4.15 17.12
CA THR A 194 -5.88 5.50 16.80
C THR A 194 -4.76 5.49 15.76
N LEU A 195 -4.47 6.69 15.23
CA LEU A 195 -3.35 6.94 14.34
C LEU A 195 -2.11 7.43 15.11
N ASP A 196 -2.04 7.19 16.42
CA ASP A 196 -0.89 7.59 17.23
C ASP A 196 0.26 6.61 17.09
N LEU A 197 1.47 7.12 16.86
CA LEU A 197 2.66 6.29 16.64
C LEU A 197 3.01 5.39 17.83
N SER A 198 2.65 5.80 19.05
CA SER A 198 2.82 4.99 20.25
C SER A 198 1.92 3.74 20.22
N GLU A 199 0.65 3.89 19.83
CA GLU A 199 -0.28 2.77 19.69
C GLU A 199 0.10 1.86 18.52
N ILE A 200 0.51 2.45 17.39
CA ILE A 200 0.99 1.70 16.24
C ILE A 200 2.19 0.83 16.65
N LYS A 201 3.15 1.42 17.37
CA LYS A 201 4.31 0.68 17.90
C LYS A 201 3.90 -0.47 18.81
N THR A 202 3.07 -0.20 19.82
CA THR A 202 2.68 -1.23 20.81
C THR A 202 1.89 -2.36 20.15
N THR A 203 0.99 -2.03 19.23
CA THR A 203 0.18 -3.02 18.50
C THR A 203 1.05 -3.91 17.62
N ILE A 204 1.98 -3.33 16.86
CA ILE A 204 2.90 -4.11 16.03
C ILE A 204 3.84 -4.96 16.90
N SER A 205 4.39 -4.40 17.99
CA SER A 205 5.22 -5.17 18.94
C SER A 205 4.46 -6.34 19.57
N SER A 206 3.17 -6.15 19.88
CA SER A 206 2.31 -7.22 20.38
C SER A 206 2.06 -8.30 19.31
N ALA A 207 1.80 -7.89 18.07
CA ALA A 207 1.65 -8.81 16.94
C ALA A 207 2.91 -9.64 16.71
N VAL A 208 4.09 -9.00 16.70
CA VAL A 208 5.39 -9.70 16.58
C VAL A 208 5.60 -10.68 17.73
N SER A 209 5.28 -10.30 18.96
CA SER A 209 5.46 -11.15 20.15
C SER A 209 4.52 -12.36 20.16
N ALA A 210 3.32 -12.23 19.58
CA ALA A 210 2.36 -13.33 19.46
C ALA A 210 2.80 -14.37 18.41
N LEU A 211 3.66 -13.99 17.45
CA LEU A 211 4.21 -14.87 16.44
C LEU A 211 5.44 -15.62 16.96
N ASN A 212 5.25 -16.62 17.80
CA ASN A 212 6.22 -17.70 18.05
C ASN A 212 5.67 -18.81 18.98
N PRO A 213 4.50 -19.43 18.69
CA PRO A 213 3.99 -20.50 19.54
C PRO A 213 4.76 -21.83 19.37
N SER A 214 5.67 -21.92 18.39
CA SER A 214 6.35 -23.16 18.01
C SER A 214 7.79 -23.22 18.55
N ALA A 215 8.32 -24.43 18.76
CA ALA A 215 9.68 -24.65 19.26
C ALA A 215 10.79 -24.15 18.31
N VAL A 216 10.42 -23.78 17.09
CA VAL A 216 11.31 -23.23 16.08
C VAL A 216 11.36 -21.71 16.18
N GLN A 217 12.56 -21.16 16.36
CA GLN A 217 12.79 -19.72 16.31
C GLN A 217 12.89 -19.24 14.85
N ARG A 218 11.81 -18.63 14.35
CA ARG A 218 11.81 -17.95 13.02
C ARG A 218 11.98 -16.45 13.20
N LYS A 219 12.65 -15.82 12.23
CA LYS A 219 12.62 -14.37 12.05
C LYS A 219 11.25 -13.94 11.51
N THR A 220 10.89 -12.68 11.75
CA THR A 220 9.61 -12.08 11.38
C THR A 220 9.85 -11.02 10.32
N LEU A 221 9.32 -11.24 9.12
CA LEU A 221 9.20 -10.22 8.09
C LEU A 221 8.09 -9.24 8.48
N LEU A 222 8.44 -7.97 8.62
CA LEU A 222 7.46 -6.90 8.85
C LEU A 222 7.17 -6.19 7.52
N ILE A 223 5.90 -6.16 7.13
CA ILE A 223 5.46 -5.52 5.88
C ILE A 223 4.60 -4.30 6.22
N PHE A 224 4.96 -3.14 5.68
CA PHE A 224 4.15 -1.93 5.69
C PHE A 224 3.57 -1.69 4.31
N ASP A 225 2.25 -1.81 4.19
CA ASP A 225 1.49 -1.51 2.98
C ASP A 225 0.86 -0.12 3.07
N ASN A 226 1.37 0.80 2.25
CA ASN A 226 0.92 2.18 2.12
C ASN A 226 0.96 3.02 3.43
N PRO A 227 2.09 3.05 4.17
CA PRO A 227 2.21 3.89 5.36
C PRO A 227 2.24 5.40 5.05
N ASP A 228 2.44 5.78 3.79
CA ASP A 228 2.35 7.16 3.29
C ASP A 228 0.98 7.80 3.56
N LEU A 229 -0.09 6.98 3.63
CA LEU A 229 -1.42 7.46 4.00
C LEU A 229 -1.47 8.04 5.41
N LEU A 230 -0.60 7.62 6.33
CA LEU A 230 -0.52 8.21 7.68
C LEU A 230 -0.24 9.71 7.63
N LEU A 231 0.59 10.17 6.67
CA LEU A 231 0.92 11.58 6.51
C LEU A 231 -0.29 12.41 6.07
N ALA A 232 -1.21 11.81 5.33
CA ALA A 232 -2.45 12.45 4.89
C ALA A 232 -3.54 12.40 5.98
N LEU A 233 -3.58 11.32 6.77
CA LEU A 233 -4.61 11.09 7.77
C LEU A 233 -4.32 11.77 9.11
N ASN A 234 -3.05 11.96 9.46
CA ASN A 234 -2.62 12.61 10.70
C ASN A 234 -1.51 13.64 10.41
N PRO A 235 -1.83 14.95 10.35
CA PRO A 235 -0.85 15.99 10.03
C PRO A 235 0.21 16.20 11.10
N SER A 236 0.03 15.63 12.30
CA SER A 236 1.05 15.65 13.36
C SER A 236 2.19 14.67 13.12
N ILE A 237 2.02 13.69 12.23
CA ILE A 237 3.05 12.71 11.90
C ILE A 237 3.97 13.28 10.82
N THR A 238 5.25 13.42 11.13
CA THR A 238 6.26 13.79 10.14
C THR A 238 6.89 12.54 9.51
N PRO A 239 7.50 12.66 8.32
CA PRO A 239 8.24 11.56 7.69
C PRO A 239 9.36 10.99 8.58
N SER A 240 10.00 11.85 9.38
CA SER A 240 11.01 11.47 10.37
C SER A 240 10.44 10.60 11.49
N ASP A 241 9.21 10.88 11.93
CA ASP A 241 8.61 10.14 13.04
C ASP A 241 8.30 8.70 12.61
N PHE A 242 7.73 8.52 11.41
CA PHE A 242 7.47 7.18 10.87
C PHE A 242 8.76 6.41 10.54
N THR A 243 9.78 7.11 10.03
CA THR A 243 11.12 6.52 9.83
C THR A 243 11.70 6.03 11.16
N SER A 244 11.61 6.85 12.22
CA SER A 244 12.09 6.51 13.56
C SER A 244 11.31 5.33 14.16
N LEU A 245 9.99 5.29 13.95
CA LEU A 245 9.14 4.15 14.33
C LEU A 245 9.60 2.86 13.63
N THR A 246 9.84 2.92 12.32
CA THR A 246 10.29 1.77 11.53
C THR A 246 11.62 1.23 12.05
N LEU A 247 12.59 2.12 12.29
CA LEU A 247 13.89 1.73 12.85
C LEU A 247 13.74 1.14 14.26
N ALA A 248 12.88 1.71 15.10
CA ALA A 248 12.62 1.19 16.45
C ALA A 248 11.92 -0.18 16.45
N LEU A 249 11.10 -0.48 15.43
CA LEU A 249 10.52 -1.82 15.24
C LEU A 249 11.57 -2.80 14.72
N HIS A 250 12.49 -2.34 13.87
CA HIS A 250 13.59 -3.15 13.34
C HIS A 250 14.63 -3.52 14.42
N THR A 251 14.73 -2.77 15.53
CA THR A 251 15.59 -3.17 16.66
C THR A 251 15.05 -4.36 17.45
N ILE A 252 13.83 -4.82 17.18
CA ILE A 252 13.28 -6.00 17.83
C ILE A 252 14.04 -7.23 17.30
N PRO A 253 14.70 -8.05 18.14
CA PRO A 253 15.62 -9.10 17.67
C PRO A 253 15.01 -10.14 16.73
N THR A 254 13.69 -10.35 16.79
CA THR A 254 12.98 -11.28 15.90
C THR A 254 12.60 -10.65 14.57
N VAL A 255 12.58 -9.33 14.44
CA VAL A 255 12.16 -8.63 13.21
C VAL A 255 13.33 -8.54 12.25
N SER A 256 13.23 -9.24 11.12
CA SER A 256 14.18 -9.14 10.02
C SER A 256 13.61 -9.91 8.82
N PRO A 257 13.55 -9.34 7.61
CA PRO A 257 13.74 -7.93 7.23
C PRO A 257 12.45 -7.09 7.36
N VAL A 258 12.51 -5.80 7.00
CA VAL A 258 11.33 -4.91 6.89
C VAL A 258 11.08 -4.52 5.44
N LEU A 259 9.87 -4.72 4.96
CA LEU A 259 9.43 -4.42 3.60
C LEU A 259 8.41 -3.29 3.62
N THR A 260 8.71 -2.15 3.00
CA THR A 260 7.81 -1.00 2.94
C THR A 260 7.34 -0.76 1.52
N HIS A 261 6.03 -0.68 1.31
CA HIS A 261 5.41 -0.34 0.03
C HIS A 261 4.87 1.09 0.06
N ILE A 262 5.37 1.96 -0.83
CA ILE A 262 5.00 3.38 -0.93
C ILE A 262 4.60 3.73 -2.37
N GLN A 263 3.58 4.57 -2.57
CA GLN A 263 3.26 5.08 -3.91
C GLN A 263 4.34 6.05 -4.43
N SER A 264 4.68 5.95 -5.71
CA SER A 264 5.70 6.75 -6.39
C SER A 264 5.16 7.43 -7.65
N ASP A 265 3.89 7.84 -7.61
CA ASP A 265 3.25 8.52 -8.73
C ASP A 265 3.97 9.82 -9.11
N ASN A 266 3.93 10.18 -10.40
CA ASN A 266 4.62 11.35 -10.92
C ASN A 266 4.29 12.67 -10.18
N PRO A 267 3.03 12.95 -9.76
CA PRO A 267 2.73 14.13 -8.93
C PRO A 267 3.29 14.08 -7.51
N LEU A 268 3.63 12.88 -7.01
CA LEU A 268 4.21 12.67 -5.67
C LEU A 268 5.74 12.66 -5.69
N LEU A 269 6.34 12.53 -6.88
CA LEU A 269 7.77 12.65 -7.11
C LEU A 269 8.18 14.05 -7.58
N ASN A 270 7.39 14.64 -8.48
CA ASN A 270 7.61 15.97 -9.02
C ASN A 270 6.74 16.97 -8.26
N LEU A 271 7.39 17.72 -7.38
CA LEU A 271 6.72 18.71 -6.54
C LEU A 271 6.10 19.83 -7.39
N SER A 272 4.91 20.28 -6.96
CA SER A 272 4.28 21.48 -7.53
C SER A 272 5.16 22.71 -7.32
N THR A 273 4.91 23.78 -8.08
CA THR A 273 5.58 25.08 -7.89
C THR A 273 4.54 26.14 -7.53
N PRO A 274 4.41 26.55 -6.24
CA PRO A 274 5.18 26.09 -5.07
C PRO A 274 4.75 24.70 -4.55
N PRO A 275 5.66 23.97 -3.87
CA PRO A 275 5.39 22.62 -3.38
C PRO A 275 4.34 22.63 -2.29
N GLN A 276 3.40 21.70 -2.33
CA GLN A 276 2.42 21.55 -1.24
C GLN A 276 3.04 20.79 -0.05
N PRO A 277 2.64 21.09 1.20
CA PRO A 277 3.23 20.44 2.38
C PRO A 277 3.13 18.90 2.36
N LEU A 278 2.00 18.36 1.89
CA LEU A 278 1.80 16.92 1.78
C LEU A 278 2.68 16.28 0.68
N GLU A 279 2.83 16.96 -0.46
CA GLU A 279 3.75 16.52 -1.54
C GLU A 279 5.18 16.44 -1.00
N LEU A 280 5.61 17.48 -0.26
CA LEU A 280 6.94 17.53 0.34
C LEU A 280 7.12 16.42 1.39
N ALA A 281 6.12 16.18 2.24
CA ALA A 281 6.17 15.14 3.27
C ALA A 281 6.29 13.74 2.65
N HIS A 282 5.46 13.45 1.65
CA HIS A 282 5.50 12.19 0.91
C HIS A 282 6.83 11.97 0.21
N HIS A 283 7.30 12.97 -0.54
CA HIS A 283 8.60 12.93 -1.22
C HIS A 283 9.74 12.65 -0.23
N ASN A 284 9.76 13.35 0.90
CA ASN A 284 10.77 13.16 1.95
C ASN A 284 10.71 11.76 2.57
N LEU A 285 9.51 11.20 2.77
CA LEU A 285 9.36 9.84 3.28
C LEU A 285 9.94 8.82 2.29
N LEU A 286 9.55 8.92 1.03
CA LEU A 286 10.00 8.00 -0.01
C LEU A 286 11.52 8.05 -0.21
N VAL A 287 12.10 9.25 -0.29
CA VAL A 287 13.54 9.44 -0.46
C VAL A 287 14.32 8.89 0.74
N LYS A 288 13.83 9.09 1.97
CA LYS A 288 14.43 8.50 3.17
C LYS A 288 14.41 6.97 3.11
N PHE A 289 13.26 6.35 2.79
CA PHE A 289 13.18 4.91 2.64
C PHE A 289 14.09 4.39 1.52
N ALA A 290 14.18 5.09 0.39
CA ALA A 290 15.07 4.72 -0.70
C ALA A 290 16.54 4.73 -0.25
N HIS A 291 16.97 5.73 0.53
CA HIS A 291 18.33 5.80 1.06
C HIS A 291 18.65 4.72 2.09
N MET A 292 17.69 4.37 2.95
CA MET A 292 17.92 3.33 3.97
C MET A 292 17.74 1.92 3.43
N SER A 293 17.13 1.75 2.25
CA SER A 293 16.83 0.43 1.69
C SER A 293 18.01 -0.18 0.96
N ARG A 294 18.31 -1.43 1.29
CA ARG A 294 19.30 -2.24 0.56
C ARG A 294 18.81 -2.58 -0.84
N ARG A 295 17.50 -2.84 -0.98
CA ARG A 295 16.89 -3.23 -2.25
C ARG A 295 15.64 -2.40 -2.51
N ILE A 296 15.51 -1.89 -3.73
CA ILE A 296 14.38 -1.10 -4.19
C ILE A 296 13.79 -1.82 -5.42
N LEU A 297 12.51 -2.17 -5.37
CA LEU A 297 11.78 -2.72 -6.51
C LEU A 297 10.64 -1.77 -6.85
N GLY A 298 10.71 -1.13 -8.00
CA GLY A 298 9.70 -0.21 -8.49
C GLY A 298 8.91 -0.79 -9.65
N VAL A 299 7.57 -0.83 -9.55
CA VAL A 299 6.69 -1.18 -10.66
C VAL A 299 6.07 0.08 -11.27
N ARG A 300 6.08 0.17 -12.59
CA ARG A 300 5.51 1.29 -13.36
C ARG A 300 4.81 0.79 -14.61
N ILE A 301 3.88 1.60 -15.11
CA ILE A 301 3.29 1.39 -16.43
C ILE A 301 4.36 1.53 -17.52
N LEU A 302 4.07 0.99 -18.71
CA LEU A 302 4.91 1.21 -19.88
C LEU A 302 4.78 2.67 -20.33
N ASP A 303 5.93 3.31 -20.62
CA ASP A 303 5.96 4.67 -21.17
C ASP A 303 5.29 4.74 -22.56
N THR A 304 5.24 3.61 -23.28
CA THR A 304 4.59 3.48 -24.59
C THR A 304 3.07 3.31 -24.51
N GLY A 305 2.49 3.23 -23.31
CA GLY A 305 1.07 2.98 -23.09
C GLY A 305 0.71 1.51 -22.87
N VAL A 306 -0.58 1.18 -22.94
CA VAL A 306 -1.12 -0.13 -22.55
C VAL A 306 -0.84 -1.18 -23.64
N ALA A 307 -0.43 -2.38 -23.22
CA ALA A 307 -0.29 -3.56 -24.08
C ALA A 307 -1.14 -4.73 -23.56
N ARG A 308 -1.60 -5.62 -24.44
CA ARG A 308 -2.40 -6.80 -24.06
C ARG A 308 -1.58 -7.79 -23.22
N ASP A 309 -0.32 -7.97 -23.59
CA ASP A 309 0.54 -9.03 -23.05
C ASP A 309 1.57 -8.54 -22.03
N VAL A 310 1.54 -7.24 -21.69
CA VAL A 310 2.47 -6.62 -20.73
C VAL A 310 1.68 -5.68 -19.84
N SER A 311 1.75 -5.93 -18.53
CA SER A 311 1.11 -5.09 -17.52
C SER A 311 1.98 -3.87 -17.15
N GLY A 312 3.30 -4.02 -17.19
CA GLY A 312 4.22 -2.93 -16.86
C GLY A 312 5.68 -3.36 -16.85
N VAL A 313 6.50 -2.48 -16.28
CA VAL A 313 7.94 -2.67 -16.07
C VAL A 313 8.22 -2.75 -14.57
N ILE A 314 9.06 -3.69 -14.16
CA ILE A 314 9.65 -3.73 -12.83
C ILE A 314 11.13 -3.35 -12.94
N ARG A 315 11.56 -2.36 -12.17
CA ARG A 315 12.96 -1.96 -12.02
C ARG A 315 13.46 -2.38 -10.64
N ILE A 316 14.61 -3.01 -10.60
CA ILE A 316 15.22 -3.55 -9.38
C ILE A 316 16.58 -2.91 -9.20
N THR A 317 16.77 -2.22 -8.09
CA THR A 317 18.05 -1.61 -7.70
C THR A 317 18.47 -2.24 -6.38
N GLU A 318 19.69 -2.76 -6.32
CA GLU A 318 20.26 -3.36 -5.12
C GLU A 318 21.58 -2.67 -4.79
N GLN A 319 21.71 -2.23 -3.54
CA GLN A 319 22.97 -1.75 -3.00
C GLN A 319 23.79 -2.99 -2.63
N LYS A 320 24.80 -3.33 -3.44
CA LYS A 320 25.83 -4.28 -3.01
C LYS A 320 26.68 -3.61 -1.94
N HIS A 321 26.90 -4.31 -0.83
CA HIS A 321 27.85 -3.88 0.19
C HIS A 321 29.25 -4.06 -0.40
N GLU A 322 29.85 -2.99 -0.93
CA GLU A 322 31.22 -2.98 -1.50
C GLU A 322 32.32 -3.35 -0.48
N TRP A 323 31.97 -3.63 0.79
CA TRP A 323 32.95 -4.06 1.80
C TRP A 323 33.35 -5.53 1.65
N SER A 324 32.46 -6.41 1.16
CA SER A 324 32.77 -7.85 1.01
C SER A 324 33.59 -8.19 -0.24
N ASP A 325 33.86 -7.22 -1.11
CA ASP A 325 34.62 -7.39 -2.37
C ASP A 325 35.98 -6.66 -2.34
N LEU A 326 36.45 -6.27 -1.14
CA LEU A 326 37.84 -5.93 -0.88
C LEU A 326 38.67 -7.18 -0.53
N ASP A 327 38.18 -8.37 -0.88
CA ASP A 327 38.98 -9.59 -0.78
C ASP A 327 39.89 -9.66 -2.01
N LEU A 328 41.20 -9.74 -1.74
CA LEU A 328 42.32 -9.64 -2.66
C LEU A 328 42.43 -10.87 -3.59
N ASN A 329 41.37 -11.20 -4.34
CA ASN A 329 41.39 -12.27 -5.33
C ASN A 329 41.25 -11.68 -6.74
N GLU A 330 42.41 -11.40 -7.34
CA GLU A 330 42.57 -10.87 -8.72
C GLU A 330 42.07 -11.82 -9.85
N ASN A 331 41.27 -12.84 -9.55
CA ASN A 331 40.91 -13.90 -10.49
C ASN A 331 39.41 -14.05 -10.81
N GLU A 332 38.53 -13.17 -10.31
CA GLU A 332 37.14 -13.14 -10.80
C GLU A 332 37.02 -12.22 -12.03
N PRO A 333 36.35 -12.66 -13.12
CA PRO A 333 36.14 -11.83 -14.28
C PRO A 333 35.39 -10.57 -13.85
N LYS A 334 35.96 -9.39 -14.14
CA LYS A 334 35.33 -8.09 -13.92
C LYS A 334 33.94 -8.09 -14.57
N GLU A 335 32.89 -8.37 -13.78
CA GLU A 335 31.53 -8.16 -14.21
C GLU A 335 31.43 -6.70 -14.65
N SER A 336 31.14 -6.51 -15.94
CA SER A 336 31.02 -5.21 -16.59
C SER A 336 30.22 -4.24 -15.72
N GLY A 337 30.61 -2.96 -15.71
CA GLY A 337 30.06 -1.89 -14.87
C GLY A 337 28.56 -1.57 -15.03
N ASP A 338 27.80 -2.48 -15.65
CA ASP A 338 26.35 -2.47 -15.78
C ASP A 338 25.64 -2.99 -14.53
N ASN A 339 26.31 -3.74 -13.64
CA ASN A 339 25.69 -4.22 -12.39
C ASN A 339 25.35 -3.10 -11.38
N ARG A 340 25.85 -1.87 -11.60
CA ARG A 340 25.46 -0.66 -10.84
C ARG A 340 24.18 -0.01 -11.39
N ARG A 341 23.82 -0.30 -12.65
CA ARG A 341 22.56 0.12 -13.26
C ARG A 341 21.52 -0.95 -12.91
N GLY A 342 20.59 -0.61 -12.02
CA GLY A 342 19.50 -1.51 -11.63
C GLY A 342 18.84 -2.21 -12.83
N LYS A 343 18.46 -3.49 -12.63
CA LYS A 343 17.90 -4.37 -13.65
C LYS A 343 16.44 -4.02 -13.96
N GLU A 344 16.02 -4.21 -15.20
CA GLU A 344 14.64 -3.94 -15.63
C GLU A 344 14.04 -5.14 -16.33
N PHE A 345 12.81 -5.51 -15.96
CA PHE A 345 12.07 -6.60 -16.56
C PHE A 345 10.66 -6.14 -16.93
N LEU A 346 10.07 -6.80 -17.93
CA LEU A 346 8.66 -6.70 -18.22
C LEU A 346 7.90 -7.71 -17.38
N TYR A 347 6.69 -7.36 -16.96
CA TYR A 347 5.82 -8.29 -16.26
C TYR A 347 4.40 -8.28 -16.82
N GLN A 348 3.74 -9.43 -16.72
CA GLN A 348 2.33 -9.62 -17.05
C GLN A 348 1.62 -10.28 -15.87
N VAL A 349 0.62 -9.59 -15.31
CA VAL A 349 -0.29 -10.14 -14.30
C VAL A 349 -1.56 -10.60 -15.00
N LYS A 350 -1.91 -11.87 -14.86
CA LYS A 350 -3.13 -12.45 -15.44
C LYS A 350 -4.29 -12.42 -14.45
N GLY A 351 -5.51 -12.53 -14.98
CA GLY A 351 -6.74 -12.48 -14.18
C GLY A 351 -6.87 -13.60 -13.13
N ASP A 352 -6.14 -14.70 -13.31
CA ASP A 352 -6.03 -15.83 -12.37
C ASP A 352 -5.01 -15.59 -11.24
N GLY A 353 -4.30 -14.46 -11.25
CA GLY A 353 -3.24 -14.14 -10.28
C GLY A 353 -1.88 -14.75 -10.64
N SER A 354 -1.75 -15.44 -11.78
CA SER A 354 -0.45 -15.86 -12.29
C SER A 354 0.34 -14.65 -12.82
N VAL A 355 1.65 -14.68 -12.65
CA VAL A 355 2.55 -13.61 -13.07
C VAL A 355 3.65 -14.19 -13.94
N ARG A 356 3.94 -13.52 -15.05
CA ARG A 356 5.10 -13.80 -15.89
C ARG A 356 6.04 -12.60 -15.85
N VAL A 357 7.34 -12.87 -15.81
CA VAL A 357 8.40 -11.86 -15.87
C VAL A 357 9.35 -12.29 -16.99
N PHE A 358 9.74 -11.35 -17.85
CA PHE A 358 10.59 -11.60 -19.01
C PHE A 358 11.48 -10.39 -19.31
N GLU A 359 12.63 -10.66 -19.91
CA GLU A 359 13.54 -9.61 -20.38
C GLU A 359 12.96 -8.87 -21.59
N ARG A 360 13.35 -7.61 -21.77
CA ARG A 360 12.91 -6.82 -22.92
C ARG A 360 13.50 -7.43 -24.20
N GLY A 361 12.62 -7.83 -25.12
CA GLY A 361 13.01 -8.46 -26.39
C GLY A 361 12.93 -9.99 -26.41
N ALA A 362 12.67 -10.65 -25.28
CA ALA A 362 12.52 -12.10 -25.20
C ALA A 362 11.16 -12.64 -25.67
N GLY A 363 10.22 -11.76 -26.05
CA GLY A 363 8.85 -12.14 -26.46
C GLY A 363 8.71 -12.74 -27.86
N GLY A 364 9.79 -13.25 -28.45
CA GLY A 364 9.86 -13.70 -29.84
C GLY A 364 9.59 -15.19 -30.08
N GLU A 365 9.54 -16.04 -29.06
CA GLU A 365 9.28 -17.47 -29.24
C GLU A 365 8.03 -17.88 -28.45
N ALA A 366 6.99 -18.25 -29.20
CA ALA A 366 5.75 -18.84 -28.74
C ALA A 366 5.65 -20.28 -29.25
#